data_AF-A0A7X3S349-F1
#
_entry.id   AF-A0A7X3S349-F1
#
_cell.length_a   1.000
_cell.length_b   1.000
_cell.length_c   1.000
_cell.angle_alpha   90.00
_cell.angle_beta   90.00
_cell.angle_gamma   90.00
#
_symmetry.space_group_name_H-M   'P 1'
#
loop_
_entity.id
_entity.type
_entity.pdbx_description
1 polymer ?
#
loop_
_entity_poly.entity_id
_entity_poly.type
_entity_poly.pdbx_seq_one_letter_code
_entity_poly.pdbx_strand_id
1 'polypeptide(L)'
;MIAFHRSSFHWRSRPWKPDPVYKYTGGFVGVPGQAYQVRFHLEAACTVEDLESGRKTDLYLGAPCRTEYTIARRNLFQIPSDEWRMAFSRSLSIPISRRPSTEPAGTRGTPLEEQFKGHEIDIRQYDTDDTLTNAREVVQATLDRDLMNVRITWTAPDRSLKVTLEFPVDLININEEDAEFQVCTGPVVLPDLETWDGSEVHRVFLADAAVSGFDHAEFILRREIEAAEREKHWYEAPRGRDRLELNDPEHPPPDYPPRRPRPLVYNETWEKATENVILRTKNER
;
A
#
# COMPACT_ATOMS: atom_id res chain seq x y z
N MET A 1 12.81 -0.31 15.63
CA MET A 1 12.41 0.31 14.34
C MET A 1 12.40 -0.73 13.20
N ILE A 2 11.34 -0.79 12.40
CA ILE A 2 11.23 -1.70 11.24
C ILE A 2 12.19 -1.26 10.12
N ALA A 3 12.99 -2.20 9.61
CA ALA A 3 13.83 -1.99 8.44
C ALA A 3 13.02 -2.31 7.16
N PHE A 4 12.17 -1.37 6.74
CA PHE A 4 11.24 -1.55 5.61
C PHE A 4 11.94 -2.02 4.32
N HIS A 5 13.08 -1.41 3.99
CA HIS A 5 13.89 -1.78 2.82
C HIS A 5 14.54 -3.18 2.91
N ARG A 6 14.57 -3.80 4.10
CA ARG A 6 15.05 -5.18 4.33
C ARG A 6 13.91 -6.16 4.59
N SER A 7 12.71 -5.64 4.81
CA SER A 7 11.50 -6.43 5.00
C SER A 7 10.88 -6.73 3.65
N SER A 8 10.25 -7.89 3.51
CA SER A 8 9.70 -8.32 2.23
C SER A 8 8.56 -9.31 2.38
N PHE A 9 7.74 -9.35 1.34
CA PHE A 9 6.77 -10.40 1.12
C PHE A 9 7.17 -11.16 -0.13
N HIS A 10 7.20 -12.48 -0.02
CA HIS A 10 7.48 -13.40 -1.10
C HIS A 10 6.27 -14.30 -1.34
N TRP A 11 5.94 -14.59 -2.60
CA TRP A 11 4.98 -15.65 -2.91
C TRP A 11 5.37 -16.44 -4.14
N ARG A 12 4.82 -17.66 -4.19
CA ARG A 12 4.83 -18.54 -5.36
C ARG A 12 3.42 -18.64 -5.92
N SER A 13 3.27 -18.32 -7.20
CA SER A 13 2.02 -18.51 -7.92
C SER A 13 1.68 -20.00 -8.09
N ARG A 14 0.40 -20.30 -8.26
CA ARG A 14 -0.01 -21.57 -8.85
C ARG A 14 0.43 -21.62 -10.33
N PRO A 15 0.55 -22.80 -10.95
CA PRO A 15 0.81 -22.92 -12.39
C PRO A 15 -0.15 -22.04 -13.18
N TRP A 16 0.38 -21.13 -13.99
CA TRP A 16 -0.42 -20.21 -14.78
C TRP A 16 -1.24 -20.97 -15.81
N LYS A 17 -2.51 -20.58 -15.97
CA LYS A 17 -3.42 -21.12 -16.97
C LYS A 17 -3.84 -19.98 -17.90
N PRO A 18 -3.90 -20.23 -19.23
CA PRO A 18 -4.49 -19.27 -20.14
C PRO A 18 -5.91 -18.91 -19.69
N ASP A 19 -6.25 -17.65 -19.83
CA ASP A 19 -7.62 -17.19 -19.67
C ASP A 19 -8.41 -17.58 -20.92
N PRO A 20 -9.66 -18.07 -20.77
CA PRO A 20 -10.47 -18.49 -21.92
C PRO A 20 -10.85 -17.32 -22.84
N VAL A 21 -10.93 -16.10 -22.30
CA VAL A 21 -11.43 -14.91 -23.00
C VAL A 21 -10.29 -14.01 -23.48
N TYR A 22 -9.34 -13.68 -22.60
CA TYR A 22 -8.30 -12.69 -22.90
C TYR A 22 -6.92 -13.32 -23.10
N LYS A 23 -6.15 -12.80 -24.06
CA LYS A 23 -4.77 -13.26 -24.35
C LYS A 23 -3.79 -12.95 -23.22
N TYR A 24 -4.00 -11.83 -22.52
CA TYR A 24 -3.05 -11.31 -21.53
C TYR A 24 -3.71 -10.96 -20.19
N THR A 25 -4.64 -11.80 -19.70
CA THR A 25 -5.28 -11.59 -18.39
C THR A 25 -4.24 -11.34 -17.29
N GLY A 26 -4.48 -10.29 -16.50
CA GLY A 26 -3.57 -9.88 -15.43
C GLY A 26 -2.20 -9.37 -15.91
N GLY A 27 -2.03 -9.11 -17.22
CA GLY A 27 -0.75 -8.72 -17.80
C GLY A 27 0.24 -9.88 -17.95
N PHE A 28 -0.17 -11.12 -17.75
CA PHE A 28 0.78 -12.22 -17.73
C PHE A 28 1.15 -12.69 -19.16
N VAL A 29 2.45 -12.79 -19.47
CA VAL A 29 2.94 -13.22 -20.81
C VAL A 29 3.93 -14.40 -20.76
N GLY A 30 3.96 -15.13 -19.64
CA GLY A 30 4.80 -16.31 -19.50
C GLY A 30 4.18 -17.57 -20.13
N VAL A 31 4.87 -18.70 -19.98
CA VAL A 31 4.44 -19.98 -20.57
C VAL A 31 3.36 -20.64 -19.70
N PRO A 32 2.26 -21.16 -20.29
CA PRO A 32 1.27 -21.98 -19.59
C PRO A 32 1.91 -23.11 -18.77
N GLY A 33 1.37 -23.36 -17.58
CA GLY A 33 1.84 -24.41 -16.67
C GLY A 33 3.05 -24.04 -15.82
N GLN A 34 3.73 -22.93 -16.09
CA GLN A 34 4.83 -22.45 -15.23
C GLN A 34 4.29 -21.73 -13.99
N ALA A 35 5.04 -21.85 -12.88
CA ALA A 35 4.79 -21.12 -11.64
C ALA A 35 5.90 -20.09 -11.45
N TYR A 36 5.54 -18.92 -10.93
CA TYR A 36 6.43 -17.78 -10.79
C TYR A 36 6.56 -17.39 -9.33
N GLN A 37 7.68 -16.76 -9.02
CA GLN A 37 7.95 -16.21 -7.70
C GLN A 37 8.04 -14.70 -7.81
N VAL A 38 7.47 -14.02 -6.82
CA VAL A 38 7.52 -12.56 -6.74
C VAL A 38 7.96 -12.18 -5.34
N ARG A 39 8.72 -11.09 -5.27
CA ARG A 39 9.16 -10.44 -4.04
C ARG A 39 8.92 -8.94 -4.18
N PHE A 40 8.37 -8.32 -3.14
CA PHE A 40 8.41 -6.87 -2.97
C PHE A 40 8.82 -6.49 -1.55
N HIS A 41 9.37 -5.28 -1.40
CA HIS A 41 9.66 -4.69 -0.11
C HIS A 41 8.40 -4.13 0.55
N LEU A 42 8.46 -3.87 1.86
CA LEU A 42 7.35 -3.24 2.57
C LEU A 42 7.59 -1.73 2.65
N GLU A 43 6.51 -0.95 2.66
CA GLU A 43 6.53 0.53 2.72
C GLU A 43 5.87 1.07 3.98
N ALA A 44 4.97 0.30 4.61
CA ALA A 44 4.36 0.67 5.88
C ALA A 44 3.86 -0.57 6.63
N ALA A 45 3.70 -0.44 7.94
CA ALA A 45 3.09 -1.43 8.81
C ALA A 45 2.09 -0.75 9.75
N CYS A 46 0.94 -1.37 9.99
CA CYS A 46 -0.09 -0.88 10.89
C CYS A 46 -0.57 -2.03 11.77
N THR A 47 -0.45 -1.89 13.09
CA THR A 47 -1.03 -2.84 14.04
C THR A 47 -2.36 -2.29 14.55
N VAL A 48 -3.41 -3.12 14.51
CA VAL A 48 -4.69 -2.86 15.19
C VAL A 48 -4.77 -3.79 16.40
N GLU A 49 -4.88 -3.21 17.59
CA GLU A 49 -4.98 -3.89 18.87
C GLU A 49 -6.36 -3.65 19.48
N ASP A 50 -7.10 -4.73 19.74
CA ASP A 50 -8.29 -4.69 20.59
C ASP A 50 -7.85 -4.64 22.06
N LEU A 51 -8.15 -3.53 22.72
CA LEU A 51 -7.76 -3.25 24.10
C LEU A 51 -8.52 -4.08 25.13
N GLU A 52 -9.71 -4.62 24.77
CA GLU A 52 -10.49 -5.47 25.67
C GLU A 52 -9.94 -6.90 25.67
N SER A 53 -9.69 -7.46 24.49
CA SER A 53 -9.21 -8.84 24.35
C SER A 53 -7.69 -8.97 24.30
N GLY A 54 -6.96 -7.87 24.09
CA GLY A 54 -5.52 -7.85 23.82
C GLY A 54 -5.11 -8.39 22.44
N ARG A 55 -6.09 -8.74 21.58
CA ARG A 55 -5.84 -9.32 20.26
C ARG A 55 -5.24 -8.28 19.33
N LYS A 56 -4.29 -8.69 18.50
CA LYS A 56 -3.62 -7.83 17.52
C LYS A 56 -3.67 -8.43 16.13
N THR A 57 -3.86 -7.59 15.11
CA THR A 57 -3.51 -7.93 13.73
C THR A 57 -2.52 -6.91 13.20
N ASP A 58 -1.52 -7.40 12.48
CA ASP A 58 -0.57 -6.57 11.76
C ASP A 58 -0.99 -6.50 10.30
N LEU A 59 -1.07 -5.29 9.77
CA LEU A 59 -1.33 -4.97 8.37
C LEU A 59 -0.04 -4.43 7.77
N TYR A 60 0.28 -4.87 6.57
CA TYR A 60 1.48 -4.45 5.85
C TYR A 60 1.12 -3.93 4.49
N LEU A 61 1.96 -3.03 4.01
CA LEU A 61 1.86 -2.46 2.69
C LEU A 61 3.08 -2.83 1.86
N GLY A 62 2.86 -3.50 0.74
CA GLY A 62 3.92 -3.81 -0.21
C GLY A 62 4.28 -2.64 -1.11
N ALA A 63 5.50 -2.65 -1.63
CA ALA A 63 5.96 -1.71 -2.65
C ALA A 63 5.12 -1.83 -3.94
N PRO A 64 4.91 -0.72 -4.67
CA PRO A 64 4.09 -0.71 -5.86
C PRO A 64 4.79 -1.40 -7.03
N CYS A 65 3.96 -1.98 -7.89
CA CYS A 65 4.31 -2.27 -9.26
C CYS A 65 3.47 -1.37 -10.18
N ARG A 66 3.97 -1.09 -11.38
CA ARG A 66 3.10 -0.53 -12.44
C ARG A 66 2.43 -1.71 -13.13
N THR A 67 1.25 -1.49 -13.70
CA THR A 67 0.64 -2.56 -14.52
C THR A 67 1.56 -2.87 -15.69
N GLU A 68 2.27 -3.99 -15.56
CA GLU A 68 3.29 -4.45 -16.47
C GLU A 68 2.90 -5.80 -17.07
N TYR A 69 3.48 -6.12 -18.22
CA TYR A 69 3.51 -7.45 -18.77
C TYR A 69 4.50 -8.29 -17.96
N THR A 70 3.97 -9.08 -17.04
CA THR A 70 4.77 -9.88 -16.11
C THR A 70 5.61 -10.89 -16.89
N ILE A 71 6.92 -10.90 -16.65
CA ILE A 71 7.94 -11.73 -17.33
C ILE A 71 8.17 -11.37 -18.82
N ALA A 72 7.70 -10.20 -19.28
CA ALA A 72 8.07 -9.71 -20.62
C ALA A 72 9.56 -9.36 -20.70
N ARG A 73 10.18 -9.62 -21.86
CA ARG A 73 11.59 -9.22 -22.12
C ARG A 73 11.74 -7.78 -22.62
N ARG A 74 10.70 -7.23 -23.24
CA ARG A 74 10.64 -5.87 -23.81
C ARG A 74 9.19 -5.39 -23.77
N ASN A 75 8.99 -4.08 -23.83
CA ASN A 75 7.67 -3.43 -23.79
C ASN A 75 6.90 -3.84 -22.53
N LEU A 76 7.50 -3.61 -21.36
CA LEU A 76 6.99 -4.11 -20.08
C LEU A 76 5.72 -3.37 -19.68
N PHE A 77 5.63 -2.06 -19.89
CA PHE A 77 4.49 -1.29 -19.39
C PHE A 77 3.24 -1.46 -20.25
N GLN A 78 2.10 -1.60 -19.58
CA GLN A 78 0.79 -1.53 -20.20
C GLN A 78 0.33 -0.08 -20.25
N ILE A 79 -0.26 0.34 -21.36
CA ILE A 79 -1.01 1.59 -21.43
C ILE A 79 -2.43 1.23 -21.87
N PRO A 80 -3.48 1.69 -21.16
CA PRO A 80 -3.43 2.52 -19.95
C PRO A 80 -2.82 1.79 -18.76
N SER A 81 -2.01 2.51 -17.97
CA SER A 81 -1.34 1.95 -16.79
C SER A 81 -2.12 2.28 -15.53
N ASP A 82 -2.02 1.40 -14.54
CA ASP A 82 -2.43 1.63 -13.15
C ASP A 82 -1.26 1.29 -12.20
N GLU A 83 -1.45 1.58 -10.92
CA GLU A 83 -0.64 1.03 -9.84
C GLU A 83 -1.25 -0.29 -9.38
N TRP A 84 -0.43 -1.35 -9.39
CA TRP A 84 -0.73 -2.57 -8.65
C TRP A 84 0.02 -2.53 -7.33
N ARG A 85 -0.70 -2.76 -6.24
CA ARG A 85 -0.10 -2.88 -4.91
C ARG A 85 -0.94 -3.79 -4.04
N MET A 86 -0.31 -4.34 -3.01
CA MET A 86 -0.93 -5.28 -2.10
C MET A 86 -0.85 -4.77 -0.67
N ALA A 87 -1.99 -4.78 0.02
CA ALA A 87 -2.07 -4.74 1.46
C ALA A 87 -2.42 -6.14 1.97
N PHE A 88 -1.86 -6.53 3.11
CA PHE A 88 -2.04 -7.88 3.63
C PHE A 88 -1.84 -7.92 5.14
N SER A 89 -2.48 -8.88 5.81
CA SER A 89 -2.11 -9.30 7.16
C SER A 89 -1.29 -10.58 7.11
N ARG A 90 -1.00 -11.18 8.26
CA ARG A 90 -0.33 -12.49 8.32
C ARG A 90 -1.13 -13.61 7.64
N SER A 91 -2.44 -13.43 7.49
CA SER A 91 -3.34 -14.48 6.99
C SER A 91 -4.12 -14.07 5.73
N LEU A 92 -4.37 -12.77 5.52
CA LEU A 92 -5.22 -12.27 4.44
C LEU A 92 -4.48 -11.37 3.45
N SER A 93 -4.81 -11.50 2.17
CA SER A 93 -4.70 -10.38 1.23
C SER A 93 -5.89 -9.45 1.44
N ILE A 94 -5.64 -8.17 1.68
CA ILE A 94 -6.66 -7.20 2.09
C ILE A 94 -6.94 -6.22 0.95
N PRO A 95 -8.22 -6.08 0.52
CA PRO A 95 -8.63 -5.08 -0.44
C PRO A 95 -8.23 -3.66 -0.04
N ILE A 96 -7.56 -2.97 -0.97
CA ILE A 96 -7.30 -1.54 -0.88
C ILE A 96 -8.49 -0.80 -1.49
N SER A 97 -9.17 0.04 -0.71
CA SER A 97 -10.27 0.87 -1.21
C SER A 97 -9.76 1.90 -2.22
N ARG A 98 -10.52 2.05 -3.31
CA ARG A 98 -10.34 3.13 -4.30
C ARG A 98 -11.52 4.11 -4.29
N ARG A 99 -12.32 4.06 -3.24
CA ARG A 99 -13.56 4.83 -3.05
C ARG A 99 -13.42 5.70 -1.79
N PRO A 100 -14.19 6.80 -1.69
CA PRO A 100 -14.25 7.60 -0.46
C PRO A 100 -14.44 6.75 0.79
N SER A 101 -13.90 7.18 1.93
CA SER A 101 -13.94 6.37 3.14
C SER A 101 -15.35 6.11 3.67
N THR A 102 -16.27 7.02 3.38
CA THR A 102 -17.69 6.98 3.77
C THR A 102 -18.52 5.97 2.97
N GLU A 103 -17.98 5.43 1.87
CA GLU A 103 -18.67 4.37 1.13
C GLU A 103 -18.40 3.00 1.77
N PRO A 104 -19.41 2.14 1.94
CA PRO A 104 -19.26 0.86 2.63
C PRO A 104 -18.34 -0.11 1.87
N ALA A 105 -17.73 -1.03 2.62
CA ALA A 105 -16.91 -2.10 2.05
C ALA A 105 -17.76 -3.12 1.29
N GLY A 106 -17.54 -3.23 -0.02
CA GLY A 106 -18.19 -4.26 -0.84
C GLY A 106 -17.43 -5.59 -0.90
N THR A 107 -16.21 -5.65 -0.35
CA THR A 107 -15.28 -6.78 -0.50
C THR A 107 -14.58 -7.08 0.82
N ARG A 108 -14.31 -8.36 1.07
CA ARG A 108 -13.52 -8.81 2.23
C ARG A 108 -12.15 -9.31 1.80
N GLY A 109 -11.22 -9.35 2.77
CA GLY A 109 -9.93 -10.02 2.62
C GLY A 109 -10.05 -11.50 2.23
N THR A 110 -9.10 -11.97 1.42
CA THR A 110 -9.00 -13.36 0.95
C THR A 110 -7.83 -14.04 1.63
N PRO A 111 -7.95 -15.30 2.11
CA PRO A 111 -6.83 -16.02 2.68
C PRO A 111 -5.64 -16.13 1.72
N LEU A 112 -4.43 -15.86 2.20
CA LEU A 112 -3.21 -15.88 1.39
C LEU A 112 -2.94 -17.28 0.79
N GLU A 113 -3.33 -18.35 1.48
CA GLU A 113 -3.22 -19.74 1.01
C GLU A 113 -4.19 -20.11 -0.12
N GLU A 114 -5.33 -19.42 -0.21
CA GLU A 114 -6.23 -19.56 -1.35
C GLU A 114 -5.61 -18.90 -2.59
N GLN A 115 -5.05 -17.70 -2.40
CA GLN A 115 -4.48 -16.89 -3.48
C GLN A 115 -3.12 -17.42 -3.99
N PHE A 116 -2.26 -17.92 -3.11
CA PHE A 116 -0.89 -18.32 -3.44
C PHE A 116 -0.63 -19.79 -3.16
N LYS A 117 0.28 -20.41 -3.91
CA LYS A 117 0.72 -21.80 -3.64
C LYS A 117 1.57 -21.87 -2.36
N GLY A 118 2.25 -20.78 -2.04
CA GLY A 118 3.04 -20.60 -0.82
C GLY A 118 3.48 -19.14 -0.73
N HIS A 119 3.67 -18.65 0.48
CA HIS A 119 4.11 -17.29 0.75
C HIS A 119 5.02 -17.25 1.98
N GLU A 120 5.83 -16.21 2.08
CA GLU A 120 6.71 -15.92 3.21
C GLU A 120 6.67 -14.42 3.50
N ILE A 121 6.57 -14.07 4.78
CA ILE A 121 6.57 -12.71 5.27
C ILE A 121 7.82 -12.55 6.13
N ASP A 122 8.78 -11.76 5.66
CA ASP A 122 10.03 -11.48 6.37
C ASP A 122 10.02 -10.02 6.85
N ILE A 123 9.85 -9.83 8.16
CA ILE A 123 9.88 -8.50 8.79
C ILE A 123 11.19 -8.35 9.54
N ARG A 124 12.03 -7.43 9.06
CA ARG A 124 13.32 -7.11 9.66
C ARG A 124 13.21 -5.85 10.50
N GLN A 125 13.97 -5.81 11.58
CA GLN A 125 14.13 -4.65 12.45
C GLN A 125 15.60 -4.30 12.57
N TYR A 126 15.90 -3.04 12.89
CA TYR A 126 17.26 -2.68 13.31
C TYR A 126 17.47 -3.13 14.75
N ASP A 127 18.70 -3.53 15.08
CA ASP A 127 19.05 -4.05 16.41
C ASP A 127 18.95 -2.96 17.49
N THR A 128 19.21 -1.71 17.11
CA THR A 128 19.12 -0.55 17.97
C THR A 128 18.40 0.59 17.27
N ASP A 129 17.46 1.21 17.99
CA ASP A 129 16.84 2.47 17.61
C ASP A 129 16.62 3.35 18.83
N ASP A 130 16.73 4.66 18.61
CA ASP A 130 16.42 5.70 19.58
C ASP A 130 15.07 6.33 19.24
N THR A 131 14.34 6.70 20.27
CA THR A 131 13.07 7.44 20.13
C THR A 131 13.34 8.93 20.31
N LEU A 132 13.06 9.72 19.27
CA LEU A 132 13.15 11.17 19.29
C LEU A 132 11.76 11.76 19.56
N THR A 133 11.68 12.62 20.56
CA THR A 133 10.40 13.21 21.03
C THR A 133 10.40 14.73 21.01
N ASN A 134 11.41 15.34 20.40
CA ASN A 134 11.45 16.79 20.18
C ASN A 134 12.04 17.14 18.81
N ALA A 135 11.65 18.30 18.28
CA ALA A 135 11.95 18.69 16.92
C ALA A 135 13.46 18.90 16.67
N ARG A 136 14.21 19.39 17.65
CA ARG A 136 15.67 19.61 17.52
C ARG A 136 16.42 18.29 17.28
N GLU A 137 16.02 17.22 17.97
CA GLU A 137 16.60 15.89 17.74
C GLU A 137 16.30 15.36 16.34
N VAL A 138 15.08 15.58 15.84
CA VAL A 138 14.67 15.18 14.48
C VAL A 138 15.47 15.94 13.42
N VAL A 139 15.62 17.27 13.60
CA VAL A 139 16.47 18.10 12.73
C VAL A 139 17.90 17.58 12.72
N GLN A 140 18.48 17.32 13.90
CA GLN A 140 19.85 16.81 13.99
C GLN A 140 20.01 15.44 13.31
N ALA A 141 19.09 14.50 13.54
CA ALA A 141 19.10 13.19 12.90
C ALA A 141 19.03 13.30 11.37
N THR A 142 18.27 14.27 10.85
CA THR A 142 18.18 14.56 9.42
C THR A 142 19.54 15.03 8.86
N LEU A 143 20.19 15.97 9.55
CA LEU A 143 21.51 16.50 9.16
C LEU A 143 22.62 15.42 9.24
N ASP A 144 22.51 14.53 10.22
CA ASP A 144 23.41 13.39 10.40
C ASP A 144 23.18 12.27 9.37
N ARG A 145 22.09 12.36 8.59
CA ARG A 145 21.68 11.38 7.56
C ARG A 145 21.34 10.00 8.16
N ASP A 146 20.84 10.01 9.38
CA ASP A 146 20.35 8.81 10.05
C ASP A 146 19.09 8.28 9.36
N LEU A 147 18.86 6.97 9.49
CA LEU A 147 17.65 6.36 8.96
C LEU A 147 16.55 6.55 10.00
N MET A 148 15.37 6.98 9.57
CA MET A 148 14.26 7.30 10.45
C MET A 148 12.96 6.67 9.99
N ASN A 149 12.12 6.29 10.96
CA ASN A 149 10.71 5.97 10.76
C ASN A 149 9.85 6.92 11.59
N VAL A 150 8.63 7.20 11.14
CA VAL A 150 7.59 7.76 12.00
C VAL A 150 6.81 6.60 12.61
N ARG A 151 6.49 6.67 13.90
CA ARG A 151 5.46 5.84 14.52
C ARG A 151 4.35 6.73 15.08
N ILE A 152 3.12 6.49 14.62
CA ILE A 152 1.91 7.22 14.99
C ILE A 152 0.98 6.25 15.73
N THR A 153 0.51 6.62 16.91
CA THR A 153 -0.47 5.82 17.67
C THR A 153 -1.72 6.62 17.99
N TRP A 154 -2.90 6.01 17.86
CA TRP A 154 -4.15 6.59 18.35
C TRP A 154 -5.12 5.50 18.81
N THR A 155 -6.08 5.87 19.65
CA THR A 155 -7.21 5.02 20.04
C THR A 155 -8.45 5.50 19.29
N ALA A 156 -9.18 4.57 18.68
CA ALA A 156 -10.47 4.89 18.06
C ALA A 156 -11.48 5.27 19.16
N PRO A 157 -12.14 6.44 19.10
CA PRO A 157 -13.02 6.87 20.20
C PRO A 157 -14.25 5.99 20.41
N ASP A 158 -14.75 5.37 19.34
CA ASP A 158 -16.00 4.60 19.29
C ASP A 158 -15.80 3.09 19.43
N ARG A 159 -14.56 2.63 19.41
CA ARG A 159 -14.17 1.22 19.38
C ARG A 159 -12.98 1.09 20.30
N SER A 160 -12.95 0.11 21.21
CA SER A 160 -11.80 -0.15 22.09
C SER A 160 -10.57 -0.67 21.32
N LEU A 161 -10.17 0.01 20.25
CA LEU A 161 -9.13 -0.36 19.30
C LEU A 161 -8.03 0.70 19.33
N LYS A 162 -6.79 0.26 19.57
CA LYS A 162 -5.60 1.08 19.40
C LYS A 162 -4.96 0.77 18.05
N VAL A 163 -4.62 1.80 17.30
CA VAL A 163 -3.94 1.68 16.02
C VAL A 163 -2.53 2.25 16.17
N THR A 164 -1.52 1.49 15.73
CA THR A 164 -0.13 1.92 15.67
C THR A 164 0.38 1.76 14.25
N LEU A 165 0.65 2.87 13.58
CA LEU A 165 1.18 2.96 12.23
C LEU A 165 2.67 3.28 12.28
N GLU A 166 3.49 2.56 11.51
CA GLU A 166 4.92 2.83 11.32
C GLU A 166 5.26 2.86 9.83
N PHE A 167 6.05 3.84 9.39
CA PHE A 167 6.51 4.00 8.01
C PHE A 167 7.85 4.76 7.96
N PRO A 168 8.69 4.56 6.93
CA PRO A 168 9.97 5.27 6.81
C PRO A 168 9.76 6.77 6.57
N VAL A 169 10.72 7.59 6.98
CA VAL A 169 10.79 9.01 6.64
C VAL A 169 11.51 9.12 5.29
N ASP A 170 10.76 9.15 4.19
CA ASP A 170 11.32 9.27 2.84
C ASP A 170 11.48 10.72 2.38
N LEU A 171 10.66 11.62 2.93
CA LEU A 171 10.73 13.05 2.69
C LEU A 171 10.45 13.82 3.99
N ILE A 172 11.37 14.71 4.33
CA ILE A 172 11.29 15.60 5.47
C ILE A 172 11.79 17.00 5.08
N ASN A 173 11.02 18.02 5.45
CA ASN A 173 11.45 19.41 5.41
C ASN A 173 11.92 19.79 6.82
N ILE A 174 13.00 20.58 6.92
CA ILE A 174 13.52 21.08 8.20
C ILE A 174 13.77 22.59 8.13
N ASN A 175 13.60 23.26 9.26
CA ASN A 175 14.11 24.59 9.54
C ASN A 175 15.02 24.49 10.78
N GLU A 176 16.33 24.61 10.58
CA GLU A 176 17.31 24.41 11.65
C GLU A 176 17.26 25.53 12.70
N GLU A 177 17.05 26.78 12.26
CA GLU A 177 17.07 27.96 13.13
C GLU A 177 15.94 27.92 14.16
N ASP A 178 14.73 27.58 13.70
CA ASP A 178 13.53 27.53 14.53
C ASP A 178 13.25 26.13 15.13
N ALA A 179 14.09 25.14 14.80
CA ALA A 179 13.91 23.74 15.17
C ALA A 179 12.52 23.21 14.76
N GLU A 180 12.17 23.36 13.49
CA GLU A 180 10.91 22.86 12.92
C GLU A 180 11.19 21.69 11.97
N PHE A 181 10.24 20.77 11.89
CA PHE A 181 10.27 19.69 10.91
C PHE A 181 8.88 19.44 10.35
N GLN A 182 8.83 18.87 9.15
CA GLN A 182 7.61 18.34 8.56
C GLN A 182 7.96 17.09 7.76
N VAL A 183 7.54 15.93 8.25
CA VAL A 183 7.55 14.69 7.47
C VAL A 183 6.34 14.69 6.55
N CYS A 184 6.54 14.40 5.27
CA CYS A 184 5.48 14.21 4.29
C CYS A 184 5.79 12.96 3.46
N THR A 185 5.33 11.79 3.89
CA THR A 185 5.67 10.52 3.24
C THR A 185 4.41 9.70 2.98
N GLY A 186 4.42 8.98 1.88
CA GLY A 186 3.37 8.06 1.53
C GLY A 186 3.70 7.30 0.25
N PRO A 187 2.89 6.29 -0.08
CA PRO A 187 1.64 5.96 0.62
C PRO A 187 1.83 5.07 1.87
N VAL A 188 1.02 5.29 2.90
CA VAL A 188 0.87 4.47 4.10
C VAL A 188 -0.41 3.63 4.05
N VAL A 189 -0.54 2.63 4.93
CA VAL A 189 -1.75 1.80 5.06
C VAL A 189 -2.58 2.24 6.26
N LEU A 190 -3.84 2.61 6.03
CA LEU A 190 -4.78 2.95 7.10
C LEU A 190 -5.87 1.88 7.19
N PRO A 191 -6.13 1.32 8.39
CA PRO A 191 -7.17 0.32 8.56
C PRO A 191 -8.54 0.96 8.42
N ASP A 192 -9.43 0.31 7.68
CA ASP A 192 -10.85 0.60 7.82
C ASP A 192 -11.41 -0.15 9.03
N LEU A 193 -11.50 0.54 10.16
CA LEU A 193 -11.98 -0.03 11.41
C LEU A 193 -13.45 -0.46 11.34
N GLU A 194 -14.25 0.01 10.37
CA GLU A 194 -15.60 -0.49 10.14
C GLU A 194 -15.60 -1.96 9.69
N THR A 195 -14.50 -2.42 9.10
CA THR A 195 -14.34 -3.79 8.63
C THR A 195 -13.60 -4.70 9.61
N TRP A 196 -13.34 -4.22 10.82
CA TRP A 196 -12.85 -5.05 11.91
C TRP A 196 -13.91 -6.06 12.33
N ASP A 197 -13.58 -7.35 12.26
CA ASP A 197 -14.51 -8.44 12.60
C ASP A 197 -14.27 -9.06 13.99
N GLY A 198 -13.45 -8.41 14.81
CA GLY A 198 -12.97 -8.95 16.07
C GLY A 198 -11.64 -9.70 15.95
N SER A 199 -11.11 -9.90 14.74
CA SER A 199 -9.82 -10.58 14.53
C SER A 199 -8.98 -9.99 13.42
N GLU A 200 -9.59 -9.61 12.31
CA GLU A 200 -8.92 -9.12 11.11
C GLU A 200 -9.58 -7.82 10.62
N VAL A 201 -8.83 -7.06 9.83
CA VAL A 201 -9.33 -5.91 9.07
C VAL A 201 -9.52 -6.36 7.62
N HIS A 202 -10.72 -6.14 7.07
CA HIS A 202 -11.07 -6.64 5.73
C HIS A 202 -11.00 -5.60 4.60
N ARG A 203 -10.70 -4.34 4.94
CA ARG A 203 -10.44 -3.26 3.98
C ARG A 203 -9.41 -2.29 4.55
N VAL A 204 -8.58 -1.73 3.68
CA VAL A 204 -7.68 -0.63 4.04
C VAL A 204 -7.81 0.54 3.07
N PHE A 205 -7.33 1.70 3.49
CA PHE A 205 -7.14 2.88 2.64
C PHE A 205 -5.65 3.12 2.41
N LEU A 206 -5.36 3.78 1.30
CA LEU A 206 -4.05 4.39 1.09
C LEU A 206 -4.15 5.88 1.34
N ALA A 207 -3.17 6.38 2.09
CA ALA A 207 -3.03 7.79 2.33
C ALA A 207 -1.56 8.20 2.23
N ASP A 208 -1.30 9.48 2.04
CA ASP A 208 -0.01 10.05 2.40
C ASP A 208 -0.15 10.70 3.78
N ALA A 209 0.89 10.63 4.60
CA ALA A 209 0.90 11.15 5.96
C ALA A 209 1.77 12.41 6.07
N ALA A 210 1.29 13.39 6.83
CA ALA A 210 2.00 14.60 7.20
C ALA A 210 2.10 14.70 8.74
N VAL A 211 3.32 14.95 9.23
CA VAL A 211 3.60 15.08 10.68
C VAL A 211 4.60 16.21 10.89
N SER A 212 4.19 17.25 11.61
CA SER A 212 5.04 18.38 12.04
C SER A 212 5.09 18.54 13.57
N GLY A 213 4.38 17.68 14.31
CA GLY A 213 4.32 17.67 15.76
C GLY A 213 4.21 16.26 16.33
N PHE A 214 4.15 16.17 17.66
CA PHE A 214 4.17 14.89 18.37
C PHE A 214 2.79 14.45 18.88
N ASP A 215 1.76 15.28 18.71
CA ASP A 215 0.42 15.12 19.27
C ASP A 215 -0.71 15.02 18.22
N HIS A 216 -0.37 15.16 16.93
CA HIS A 216 -1.33 15.09 15.83
C HIS A 216 -0.69 14.59 14.54
N ALA A 217 -1.50 13.97 13.68
CA ALA A 217 -1.09 13.62 12.33
C ALA A 217 -2.23 13.87 11.34
N GLU A 218 -1.85 14.28 10.13
CA GLU A 218 -2.77 14.43 9.02
C GLU A 218 -2.51 13.35 7.97
N PHE A 219 -3.59 12.83 7.40
CA PHE A 219 -3.56 11.86 6.31
C PHE A 219 -4.38 12.40 5.15
N ILE A 220 -3.90 12.20 3.92
CA ILE A 220 -4.66 12.54 2.72
C ILE A 220 -4.90 11.29 1.87
N LEU A 221 -6.17 10.90 1.73
CA LEU A 221 -6.61 9.65 1.14
C LEU A 221 -6.81 9.78 -0.37
N ARG A 222 -6.57 8.67 -1.09
CA ARG A 222 -6.72 8.58 -2.54
C ARG A 222 -8.04 7.91 -2.94
N ARG A 223 -8.64 8.37 -4.05
CA ARG A 223 -9.78 7.71 -4.70
C ARG A 223 -9.64 7.70 -6.22
N GLU A 224 -10.40 6.82 -6.86
CA GLU A 224 -10.63 6.90 -8.30
C GLU A 224 -11.65 7.99 -8.66
N ILE A 225 -11.43 8.64 -9.80
CA ILE A 225 -12.36 9.58 -10.44
C ILE A 225 -12.63 9.21 -11.89
N GLU A 226 -13.73 9.71 -12.44
CA GLU A 226 -13.94 9.65 -13.88
C GLU A 226 -13.13 10.74 -14.57
N ALA A 227 -12.38 10.35 -15.60
CA ALA A 227 -11.84 11.32 -16.54
C ALA A 227 -12.98 11.98 -17.34
N ALA A 228 -12.80 13.25 -17.69
CA ALA A 228 -13.71 13.93 -18.61
C ALA A 228 -13.71 13.20 -19.97
N GLU A 229 -14.85 13.19 -20.67
CA GLU A 229 -15.01 12.44 -21.92
C GLU A 229 -13.94 12.78 -22.97
N ARG A 230 -13.57 14.06 -23.05
CA ARG A 230 -12.52 14.53 -23.95
C ARG A 230 -11.13 13.97 -23.63
N GLU A 231 -10.86 13.52 -22.41
CA GLU A 231 -9.55 12.95 -22.04
C GLU A 231 -9.50 11.44 -22.31
N LYS A 232 -10.66 10.77 -22.34
CA LYS A 232 -10.75 9.31 -22.49
C LYS A 232 -10.10 8.80 -23.78
N HIS A 233 -10.25 9.53 -24.90
CA HIS A 233 -9.63 9.12 -26.17
C HIS A 233 -8.11 8.96 -26.08
N TRP A 234 -7.44 9.72 -25.21
CA TRP A 234 -6.00 9.64 -24.99
C TRP A 234 -5.65 8.72 -23.80
N TYR A 235 -6.43 8.79 -22.73
CA TYR A 235 -6.20 8.06 -21.48
C TYR A 235 -6.51 6.58 -21.61
N GLU A 236 -7.56 6.19 -22.35
CA GLU A 236 -8.02 4.80 -22.50
C GLU A 236 -7.42 4.10 -23.73
N ALA A 237 -6.76 4.84 -24.63
CA ALA A 237 -6.17 4.28 -25.83
C ALA A 237 -5.00 3.34 -25.50
N PRO A 238 -5.06 2.06 -25.92
CA PRO A 238 -3.97 1.14 -25.69
C PRO A 238 -2.70 1.56 -26.46
N ARG A 239 -1.54 1.42 -25.82
CA ARG A 239 -0.23 1.61 -26.47
C ARG A 239 0.64 0.38 -26.24
N GLY A 240 0.90 -0.37 -27.30
CA GLY A 240 1.56 -1.67 -27.23
C GLY A 240 0.54 -2.81 -27.26
N ARG A 241 0.78 -3.86 -26.48
CA ARG A 241 -0.22 -4.92 -26.27
C ARG A 241 -1.40 -4.32 -25.50
N ASP A 242 -2.58 -4.89 -25.68
CA ASP A 242 -3.75 -4.54 -24.86
C ASP A 242 -4.06 -5.69 -23.90
N ARG A 243 -4.14 -5.43 -22.60
CA ARG A 243 -4.56 -6.45 -21.62
C ARG A 243 -5.96 -7.00 -21.87
N LEU A 244 -6.78 -6.24 -22.60
CA LEU A 244 -8.13 -6.60 -22.98
C LEU A 244 -8.17 -7.29 -24.35
N GLU A 245 -7.03 -7.58 -24.98
CA GLU A 245 -7.01 -8.30 -26.26
C GLU A 245 -7.67 -9.69 -26.10
N LEU A 246 -8.71 -9.93 -26.88
CA LEU A 246 -9.49 -11.17 -26.87
C LEU A 246 -8.76 -12.28 -27.61
N ASN A 247 -8.95 -13.53 -27.16
CA ASN A 247 -8.55 -14.72 -27.91
C ASN A 247 -9.32 -14.82 -29.23
N ASP A 248 -10.63 -14.57 -29.19
CA ASP A 248 -11.54 -14.54 -30.33
C ASP A 248 -12.28 -13.19 -30.41
N PRO A 249 -11.82 -12.26 -31.26
CA PRO A 249 -12.44 -10.94 -31.42
C PRO A 249 -13.86 -10.98 -32.00
N GLU A 250 -14.26 -12.07 -32.68
CA GLU A 250 -15.60 -12.17 -33.30
C GLU A 250 -16.69 -12.53 -32.27
N HIS A 251 -16.30 -13.01 -31.09
CA HIS A 251 -17.20 -13.40 -30.01
C HIS A 251 -16.83 -12.71 -28.69
N PRO A 252 -16.96 -11.37 -28.61
CA PRO A 252 -16.64 -10.64 -27.40
C PRO A 252 -17.62 -10.99 -26.26
N PRO A 253 -17.18 -10.96 -24.99
CA PRO A 253 -18.09 -11.07 -23.86
C PRO A 253 -19.05 -9.85 -23.81
N PRO A 254 -20.22 -9.97 -23.17
CA PRO A 254 -21.26 -8.93 -23.18
C PRO A 254 -20.81 -7.53 -22.73
N ASP A 255 -19.86 -7.45 -21.79
CA ASP A 255 -19.38 -6.19 -21.21
C ASP A 255 -18.04 -5.71 -21.83
N TYR A 256 -17.76 -6.10 -23.08
CA TYR A 256 -16.53 -5.71 -23.77
C TYR A 256 -16.62 -4.34 -24.45
N PRO A 257 -15.57 -3.48 -24.37
CA PRO A 257 -14.39 -3.65 -23.53
C PRO A 257 -14.74 -3.40 -22.05
N PRO A 258 -14.20 -4.21 -21.13
CA PRO A 258 -14.39 -3.91 -19.72
C PRO A 258 -13.76 -2.57 -19.37
N ARG A 259 -14.24 -2.00 -18.27
CA ARG A 259 -13.77 -0.73 -17.76
C ARG A 259 -12.25 -0.73 -17.56
N ARG A 260 -11.58 0.29 -18.08
CA ARG A 260 -10.15 0.52 -17.89
C ARG A 260 -9.86 1.13 -16.51
N PRO A 261 -8.60 1.09 -16.02
CA PRO A 261 -8.23 1.79 -14.79
C PRO A 261 -8.67 3.25 -14.81
N ARG A 262 -8.89 3.84 -13.64
CA ARG A 262 -9.28 5.25 -13.49
C ARG A 262 -8.15 6.06 -12.88
N PRO A 263 -8.05 7.37 -13.18
CA PRO A 263 -7.11 8.25 -12.49
C PRO A 263 -7.39 8.25 -10.99
N LEU A 264 -6.31 8.20 -10.21
CA LEU A 264 -6.35 8.40 -8.76
C LEU A 264 -6.07 9.86 -8.43
N VAL A 265 -6.83 10.41 -7.48
CA VAL A 265 -6.62 11.74 -6.92
C VAL A 265 -6.72 11.68 -5.42
N TYR A 266 -6.06 12.63 -4.76
CA TYR A 266 -6.29 12.91 -3.35
C TYR A 266 -7.57 13.72 -3.18
N ASN A 267 -8.46 13.33 -2.27
CA ASN A 267 -9.78 13.95 -2.16
C ASN A 267 -10.31 14.15 -0.74
N GLU A 268 -9.67 13.55 0.26
CA GLU A 268 -10.18 13.48 1.62
C GLU A 268 -9.00 13.58 2.58
N THR A 269 -9.14 14.37 3.64
CA THR A 269 -8.15 14.48 4.71
C THR A 269 -8.71 13.93 6.01
N TRP A 270 -7.88 13.21 6.75
CA TRP A 270 -8.14 12.82 8.13
C TRP A 270 -7.11 13.48 9.03
N GLU A 271 -7.57 14.25 10.00
CA GLU A 271 -6.75 14.72 11.10
C GLU A 271 -7.03 13.85 12.33
N LYS A 272 -5.99 13.43 13.03
CA LYS A 272 -6.10 12.64 14.26
C LYS A 272 -5.23 13.24 15.35
N ALA A 273 -5.79 13.34 16.54
CA ALA A 273 -4.99 13.46 17.76
C ALA A 273 -4.27 12.12 17.97
N THR A 274 -2.96 12.16 18.11
CA THR A 274 -2.09 10.98 18.09
C THR A 274 -0.95 11.12 19.10
N GLU A 275 -0.28 10.02 19.39
CA GLU A 275 1.04 10.01 20.00
C GLU A 275 2.04 9.65 18.91
N ASN A 276 2.79 10.65 18.42
CA ASN A 276 3.81 10.42 17.41
C ASN A 276 5.19 10.39 18.05
N VAL A 277 6.05 9.55 17.49
CA VAL A 277 7.49 9.58 17.75
C VAL A 277 8.24 9.39 16.43
N ILE A 278 9.46 9.94 16.37
CA ILE A 278 10.41 9.59 15.32
C ILE A 278 11.36 8.53 15.89
N LEU A 279 11.43 7.39 15.24
CA LEU A 279 12.42 6.37 15.53
C LEU A 279 13.64 6.65 14.67
N ARG A 280 14.83 6.49 15.23
CA ARG A 280 16.10 6.74 14.56
C ARG A 280 17.04 5.57 14.75
N THR A 281 17.72 5.16 13.69
CA THR A 281 18.93 4.34 13.80
C THR A 281 20.06 5.02 13.03
N LYS A 282 21.30 4.86 13.52
CA LYS A 282 22.44 5.47 12.87
C LYS A 282 22.68 4.86 11.50
N ASN A 283 22.95 5.71 10.52
CA ASN A 283 23.33 5.26 9.19
C ASN A 283 24.85 5.00 9.15
N GLU A 284 25.28 3.89 9.75
CA GLU A 284 26.68 3.48 9.76
C GLU A 284 27.15 3.17 8.33
N ARG A 285 28.11 3.97 7.83
CA ARG A 285 28.72 3.83 6.50
C ARG A 285 29.73 2.70 6.44
#